data_AF-A0A1G5ENV6-F1
#
_entry.id   AF-A0A1G5ENV6-F1
#
_cell.length_a   1.000
_cell.length_b   1.000
_cell.length_c   1.000
_cell.angle_alpha   90.00
_cell.angle_beta   90.00
_cell.angle_gamma   90.00
#
_symmetry.space_group_name_H-M   'P 1'
#
loop_
_entity.id
_entity.type
_entity.pdbx_description
1 polymer ?
#
loop_
_entity_poly.entity_id
_entity_poly.type
_entity_poly.pdbx_seq_one_letter_code
_entity_poly.pdbx_strand_id
1 'polypeptide(L)'
;MKCHNCGADIPDGHLYCDKCGAEINIVPEFEPEVENEIDTTLSSIADRLSRDDKPKVVIKYRNKDDFFEFIKKKKNVIIGSVLGILIIVLFVSIIFMSQDKTGAKYLKLAEKSRSNGNTYEAVAYLTEGNKRYPYNTDIIFRLADCYLELGSVGNAVDTLKIITDSSNYPKDSVTAAYESIISIYKQSGEYDKIAEILNEGHNESADALRKKYVPKEPEMTPGDGTYEEKVSISISSDDGSSIYYTINGDDPTKKSEAYRSEFEIDKDGEYNIKAVAINEYGVSSPIVDRTLIIEGGTAPTPEIMEPSGDYKENTMIVAISGDGCRIFYTTDGTDPTMESEEYTEPIPMPMGTSNFKFIAYNEKGNPSEIVEREYVLAYDRRVTKEQAVQRLVSKLLALDVLLDEKGSVRGGGHNEYIYDSVIEVAGAGEYYKIIEEFVRGDGTRIQTGRLFAVNTHDGTLNHLGYDTRGRFTLKTIK
;
A
#
# COMPACT_ATOMS: atom_id res chain seq x y z
N MET A 1 5.77 55.82 20.85
CA MET A 1 4.74 56.77 21.38
C MET A 1 4.63 56.65 22.90
N LYS A 2 4.07 57.62 23.66
CA LYS A 2 3.88 57.47 25.11
C LYS A 2 2.47 57.02 25.49
N CYS A 3 2.35 56.09 26.43
CA CYS A 3 1.07 55.60 26.92
C CYS A 3 0.28 56.71 27.63
N HIS A 4 -0.97 56.95 27.24
CA HIS A 4 -1.84 57.95 27.89
C HIS A 4 -2.22 57.58 29.33
N ASN A 5 -2.20 56.29 29.68
CA ASN A 5 -2.58 55.81 31.01
C ASN A 5 -1.42 55.85 32.01
N CYS A 6 -0.20 55.47 31.61
CA CYS A 6 0.94 55.34 32.54
C CYS A 6 2.22 56.09 32.14
N GLY A 7 2.23 56.79 31.00
CA GLY A 7 3.34 57.62 30.53
C GLY A 7 4.59 56.87 30.04
N ALA A 8 4.58 55.52 30.03
CA ALA A 8 5.69 54.72 29.55
C ALA A 8 5.84 54.82 28.02
N ASP A 9 7.08 54.74 27.54
CA ASP A 9 7.38 54.68 26.10
C ASP A 9 6.96 53.33 25.53
N ILE A 10 6.14 53.38 24.48
CA ILE A 10 5.62 52.26 23.72
C ILE A 10 6.39 52.16 22.39
N PRO A 11 7.04 51.01 22.10
CA PRO A 11 7.73 50.75 20.84
C PRO A 11 6.79 50.76 19.62
N ASP A 12 7.33 51.10 18.44
CA ASP A 12 6.55 51.09 17.20
C ASP A 12 6.11 49.67 16.82
N GLY A 13 4.82 49.50 16.51
CA GLY A 13 4.21 48.22 16.13
C GLY A 13 3.47 47.47 17.24
N HIS A 14 3.47 47.98 18.48
CA HIS A 14 2.70 47.40 19.59
C HIS A 14 1.30 48.01 19.66
N LEU A 15 0.26 47.19 19.88
CA LEU A 15 -1.14 47.62 20.00
C LEU A 15 -1.60 47.86 21.45
N TYR A 16 -0.76 47.49 22.43
CA TYR A 16 -1.01 47.62 23.85
C TYR A 16 0.24 48.12 24.58
N CYS A 17 0.07 48.79 25.71
CA CYS A 17 1.20 49.20 26.55
C CYS A 17 1.69 48.03 27.41
N ASP A 18 2.92 47.56 27.17
CA ASP A 18 3.53 46.43 27.89
C ASP A 18 3.63 46.61 29.41
N LYS A 19 3.54 47.86 29.91
CA LYS A 19 3.65 48.16 31.34
C LYS A 19 2.31 48.15 32.09
N CYS A 20 1.21 48.53 31.45
CA CYS A 20 -0.09 48.65 32.12
C CYS A 20 -1.24 47.92 31.43
N GLY A 21 -0.97 47.25 30.31
CA GLY A 21 -1.96 46.48 29.55
C GLY A 21 -3.00 47.33 28.81
N ALA A 22 -2.93 48.66 28.89
CA ALA A 22 -3.88 49.54 28.23
C ALA A 22 -3.69 49.50 26.70
N GLU A 23 -4.79 49.31 25.97
CA GLU A 23 -4.82 49.38 24.52
C GLU A 23 -4.55 50.79 24.01
N ILE A 24 -3.97 50.89 22.82
CA ILE A 24 -3.61 52.16 22.21
C ILE A 24 -4.77 52.67 21.37
N ASN A 25 -5.48 53.68 21.89
CA ASN A 25 -6.56 54.34 21.17
C ASN A 25 -5.98 55.35 20.16
N ILE A 26 -6.02 55.01 18.86
CA ILE A 26 -5.48 55.84 17.75
C ILE A 26 -6.50 56.87 17.25
N VAL A 27 -7.77 56.74 17.65
CA VAL A 27 -8.84 57.67 17.28
C VAL A 27 -9.19 58.53 18.51
N PRO A 28 -9.16 59.87 18.42
CA PRO A 28 -9.58 60.73 19.52
C PRO A 28 -11.04 60.46 19.89
N GLU A 29 -11.33 60.26 21.18
CA GLU A 29 -12.70 60.27 21.70
C GLU A 29 -13.33 61.64 21.46
N PHE A 30 -14.50 61.63 20.82
CA PHE A 30 -15.23 62.81 20.40
C PHE A 30 -16.02 63.37 21.60
N GLU A 31 -15.58 64.49 22.16
CA GLU A 31 -16.35 65.27 23.15
C GLU A 31 -17.51 65.99 22.46
N PRO A 32 -18.78 65.73 22.84
CA PRO A 32 -19.96 66.25 22.15
C PRO A 32 -20.37 67.68 22.57
N GLU A 33 -19.52 68.42 23.30
CA GLU A 33 -19.93 69.69 23.94
C GLU A 33 -19.55 70.97 23.19
N VAL A 34 -18.98 70.90 21.98
CA VAL A 34 -18.63 72.09 21.17
C VAL A 34 -19.47 72.20 19.89
N GLU A 35 -20.78 71.96 20.01
CA GLU A 35 -21.76 72.17 18.93
C GLU A 35 -22.86 73.18 19.32
N ASN A 36 -22.56 74.13 20.22
CA ASN A 36 -23.52 75.15 20.65
C ASN A 36 -23.19 76.60 20.24
N GLU A 37 -22.33 76.82 19.24
CA GLU A 37 -21.99 78.18 18.76
C GLU A 37 -22.02 78.36 17.22
N ILE A 38 -22.80 77.56 16.49
CA ILE A 38 -22.96 77.75 15.04
C ILE A 38 -24.40 78.11 14.65
N ASP A 39 -25.43 77.68 15.40
CA ASP A 39 -26.83 77.97 15.10
C ASP A 39 -27.28 79.42 15.39
N THR A 40 -26.51 80.18 16.18
CA THR A 40 -26.84 81.57 16.51
C THR A 40 -26.42 82.60 15.45
N THR A 41 -25.54 82.23 14.51
CA THR A 41 -25.05 83.18 13.49
C THR A 41 -25.90 83.20 12.22
N LEU A 42 -26.54 82.08 11.85
CA LEU A 42 -27.36 81.95 10.65
C LEU A 42 -28.75 82.60 10.79
N SER A 43 -29.34 82.62 12.00
CA SER A 43 -30.63 83.28 12.24
C SER A 43 -30.56 84.82 12.22
N SER A 44 -29.39 85.42 12.48
CA SER A 44 -29.23 86.89 12.51
C SER A 44 -29.09 87.54 11.12
N ILE A 45 -28.76 86.74 10.10
CA ILE A 45 -28.55 87.18 8.72
C ILE A 45 -29.83 87.04 7.89
N ALA A 46 -30.65 86.01 8.17
CA ALA A 46 -31.94 85.80 7.50
C ALA A 46 -32.98 86.88 7.84
N ASP A 47 -32.94 87.45 9.05
CA ASP A 47 -33.88 88.48 9.50
C ASP A 47 -33.58 89.90 8.97
N ARG A 48 -32.42 90.11 8.32
CA ARG A 48 -31.99 91.42 7.79
C ARG A 48 -32.31 91.65 6.30
N LEU A 49 -32.96 90.71 5.62
CA LEU A 49 -33.28 90.83 4.18
C LEU A 49 -34.78 90.82 3.85
N SER A 50 -35.67 90.96 4.84
CA SER A 50 -37.12 90.92 4.61
C SER A 50 -37.89 92.04 5.31
N ARG A 51 -37.46 93.30 5.16
CA ARG A 51 -38.36 94.47 5.29
C ARG A 51 -37.97 95.57 4.30
N ASP A 52 -38.94 95.89 3.44
CA ASP A 52 -38.97 97.06 2.56
C ASP A 52 -38.77 98.37 3.36
N ASP A 53 -38.00 99.31 2.80
CA ASP A 53 -38.49 100.69 2.63
C ASP A 53 -37.59 101.49 1.69
N LYS A 54 -38.21 102.02 0.62
CA LYS A 54 -37.57 102.86 -0.41
C LYS A 54 -37.35 104.29 0.12
N PRO A 55 -36.17 104.91 -0.07
CA PRO A 55 -36.08 106.36 -0.19
C PRO A 55 -36.01 106.75 -1.67
N LYS A 56 -36.87 107.70 -2.05
CA LYS A 56 -36.82 108.40 -3.34
C LYS A 56 -35.51 109.19 -3.43
N VAL A 57 -34.61 108.81 -4.33
CA VAL A 57 -33.46 109.64 -4.74
C VAL A 57 -33.66 110.06 -6.19
N VAL A 58 -33.60 111.38 -6.39
CA VAL A 58 -33.79 112.09 -7.66
C VAL A 58 -32.73 111.65 -8.67
N ILE A 59 -33.18 111.24 -9.86
CA ILE A 59 -32.32 110.89 -11.00
C ILE A 59 -31.70 112.17 -11.57
N LYS A 60 -30.37 112.28 -11.51
CA LYS A 60 -29.60 113.04 -12.52
C LYS A 60 -29.00 112.03 -13.49
N TYR A 61 -29.39 112.15 -14.75
CA TYR A 61 -28.85 111.37 -15.86
C TYR A 61 -27.34 111.60 -15.99
N ARG A 62 -26.54 110.52 -15.98
CA ARG A 62 -25.19 110.49 -16.54
C ARG A 62 -25.09 109.27 -17.46
N ASN A 63 -24.53 109.52 -18.65
CA ASN A 63 -24.68 108.82 -19.92
C ASN A 63 -24.64 107.27 -19.92
N LYS A 64 -25.41 106.69 -20.85
CA LYS A 64 -25.44 105.27 -21.24
C LYS A 64 -24.19 104.78 -21.99
N ASP A 65 -23.19 105.65 -22.18
CA ASP A 65 -22.06 105.38 -23.07
C ASP A 65 -20.88 104.68 -22.38
N ASP A 66 -20.82 104.66 -21.04
CA ASP A 66 -19.70 104.04 -20.29
C ASP A 66 -19.87 102.53 -20.05
N PHE A 67 -21.10 102.00 -20.03
CA PHE A 67 -21.37 100.58 -19.77
C PHE A 67 -21.07 99.69 -21.00
N PHE A 68 -21.41 100.18 -22.19
CA PHE A 68 -21.12 99.48 -23.45
C PHE A 68 -19.64 99.58 -23.85
N GLU A 69 -18.91 100.64 -23.46
CA GLU A 69 -17.46 100.72 -23.65
C GLU A 69 -16.70 99.71 -22.79
N PHE A 70 -17.11 99.46 -21.54
CA PHE A 70 -16.45 98.49 -20.66
C PHE A 70 -16.57 97.05 -21.16
N ILE A 71 -17.75 96.68 -21.70
CA ILE A 71 -18.01 95.35 -22.28
C ILE A 71 -17.28 95.18 -23.63
N LYS A 72 -17.12 96.25 -24.42
CA LYS A 72 -16.41 96.19 -25.72
C LYS A 72 -14.89 96.09 -25.56
N LYS A 73 -14.33 96.74 -24.52
CA LYS A 73 -12.88 96.76 -24.23
C LYS A 73 -12.37 95.50 -23.51
N LYS A 74 -13.24 94.76 -22.82
CA LYS A 74 -12.93 93.47 -22.14
C LYS A 74 -13.69 92.25 -22.70
N LYS A 75 -14.26 92.35 -23.91
CA LYS A 75 -15.00 91.27 -24.59
C LYS A 75 -14.24 89.94 -24.61
N ASN A 76 -12.92 89.97 -24.86
CA ASN A 76 -12.10 88.76 -24.92
C ASN A 76 -11.87 88.13 -23.52
N VAL A 77 -11.89 88.93 -22.45
CA VAL A 77 -11.71 88.45 -21.07
C VAL A 77 -13.00 87.81 -20.53
N ILE A 78 -14.16 88.39 -20.86
CA ILE A 78 -15.47 87.88 -20.43
C ILE A 78 -15.85 86.62 -21.23
N ILE A 79 -15.55 86.57 -22.54
CA ILE A 79 -15.74 85.36 -23.35
C ILE A 79 -14.78 84.25 -22.86
N GLY A 80 -13.54 84.59 -22.51
CA GLY A 80 -12.55 83.64 -21.98
C GLY A 80 -12.95 83.04 -20.62
N SER A 81 -13.53 83.82 -19.70
CA SER A 81 -13.96 83.30 -18.39
C SER A 81 -15.20 82.41 -18.48
N VAL A 82 -16.16 82.74 -19.35
CA VAL A 82 -17.36 81.90 -19.59
C VAL A 82 -16.97 80.61 -20.30
N LEU A 83 -16.08 80.65 -21.30
CA LEU A 83 -15.52 79.44 -21.92
C LEU A 83 -14.74 78.59 -20.92
N GLY A 84 -13.95 79.22 -20.02
CA GLY A 84 -13.21 78.52 -18.97
C GLY A 84 -14.13 77.76 -18.02
N ILE A 85 -15.21 78.39 -17.56
CA ILE A 85 -16.21 77.73 -16.70
C ILE A 85 -16.94 76.62 -17.47
N LEU A 86 -17.32 76.84 -18.73
CA LEU A 86 -17.93 75.80 -19.57
C LEU A 86 -16.99 74.61 -19.80
N ILE A 87 -15.69 74.85 -20.01
CA ILE A 87 -14.67 73.81 -20.15
C ILE A 87 -14.50 73.07 -18.82
N ILE A 88 -14.48 73.76 -17.67
CA ILE A 88 -14.41 73.10 -16.36
C ILE A 88 -15.65 72.25 -16.11
N VAL A 89 -16.85 72.74 -16.45
CA VAL A 89 -18.09 71.96 -16.33
C VAL A 89 -18.09 70.77 -17.30
N LEU A 90 -17.61 70.93 -18.53
CA LEU A 90 -17.42 69.83 -19.48
C LEU A 90 -16.38 68.84 -18.97
N PHE A 91 -15.28 69.31 -18.37
CA PHE A 91 -14.21 68.47 -17.85
C PHE A 91 -14.67 67.70 -16.62
N VAL A 92 -15.42 68.34 -15.71
CA VAL A 92 -16.08 67.69 -14.57
C VAL A 92 -17.13 66.70 -15.06
N SER A 93 -17.90 67.02 -16.09
CA SER A 93 -18.90 66.13 -16.68
C SER A 93 -18.27 64.95 -17.41
N ILE A 94 -17.12 65.15 -18.07
CA ILE A 94 -16.29 64.10 -18.69
C ILE A 94 -15.62 63.23 -17.63
N ILE A 95 -15.14 63.79 -16.52
CA ILE A 95 -14.64 63.04 -15.36
C ILE A 95 -15.76 62.23 -14.70
N PHE A 96 -16.97 62.78 -14.60
CA PHE A 96 -18.14 62.08 -14.07
C PHE A 96 -18.59 60.96 -15.02
N MET A 97 -18.55 61.18 -16.34
CA MET A 97 -18.77 60.15 -17.37
C MET A 97 -17.67 59.10 -17.43
N SER A 98 -16.43 59.42 -17.03
CA SER A 98 -15.30 58.48 -17.04
C SER A 98 -15.22 57.62 -15.77
N GLN A 99 -15.79 58.05 -14.64
CA GLN A 99 -15.94 57.20 -13.45
C GLN A 99 -16.91 56.04 -13.63
N ASP A 100 -17.82 56.12 -14.60
CA ASP A 100 -18.88 55.13 -14.83
C ASP A 100 -18.40 53.90 -15.63
N LYS A 101 -17.09 53.72 -15.88
CA LYS A 101 -16.57 52.56 -16.64
C LYS A 101 -16.19 51.34 -15.78
N THR A 102 -16.08 51.50 -14.46
CA THR A 102 -15.48 50.47 -13.57
C THR A 102 -16.46 49.86 -12.58
N GLY A 103 -17.78 50.07 -12.72
CA GLY A 103 -18.76 49.48 -11.79
C GLY A 103 -18.66 49.98 -10.33
N ALA A 104 -17.72 50.87 -10.02
CA ALA A 104 -17.39 51.36 -8.68
C ALA A 104 -18.58 51.95 -7.92
N LYS A 105 -19.53 52.55 -8.64
CA LYS A 105 -20.79 53.04 -8.07
C LYS A 105 -21.58 51.91 -7.40
N TYR A 106 -21.73 50.76 -8.05
CA TYR A 106 -22.49 49.63 -7.55
C TYR A 106 -21.79 48.97 -6.37
N LEU A 107 -20.46 48.86 -6.42
CA LEU A 107 -19.63 48.38 -5.30
C LEU A 107 -19.84 49.26 -4.06
N LYS A 108 -19.74 50.59 -4.19
CA LYS A 108 -19.96 51.54 -3.09
C LYS A 108 -21.37 51.50 -2.52
N LEU A 109 -22.39 51.40 -3.37
CA LEU A 109 -23.79 51.30 -2.93
C LEU A 109 -24.01 50.00 -2.16
N ALA A 110 -23.49 48.89 -2.67
CA ALA A 110 -23.59 47.59 -2.02
C ALA A 110 -22.85 47.56 -0.68
N GLU A 111 -21.64 48.10 -0.60
CA GLU A 111 -20.89 48.23 0.66
C GLU A 111 -21.69 49.04 1.70
N LYS A 112 -22.27 50.17 1.29
CA LYS A 112 -23.10 51.00 2.18
C LYS A 112 -24.35 50.26 2.68
N SER A 113 -25.04 49.54 1.80
CA SER A 113 -26.21 48.75 2.21
C SER A 113 -25.82 47.59 3.13
N ARG A 114 -24.72 46.91 2.84
CA ARG A 114 -24.18 45.82 3.68
C ARG A 114 -23.74 46.34 5.06
N SER A 115 -23.08 47.49 5.14
CA SER A 115 -22.71 48.12 6.42
C SER A 115 -23.92 48.56 7.24
N ASN A 116 -25.06 48.85 6.58
CA ASN A 116 -26.33 49.15 7.25
C ASN A 116 -27.11 47.88 7.65
N GLY A 117 -26.53 46.69 7.48
CA GLY A 117 -27.16 45.40 7.80
C GLY A 117 -28.16 44.90 6.75
N ASN A 118 -28.26 45.54 5.59
CA ASN A 118 -29.19 45.16 4.53
C ASN A 118 -28.48 44.46 3.37
N THR A 119 -28.11 43.20 3.58
CA THR A 119 -27.39 42.39 2.58
C THR A 119 -28.25 42.09 1.34
N TYR A 120 -29.59 42.02 1.46
CA TYR A 120 -30.48 41.85 0.30
C TYR A 120 -30.42 43.01 -0.68
N GLU A 121 -30.39 44.24 -0.16
CA GLU A 121 -30.23 45.44 -1.00
C GLU A 121 -28.82 45.50 -1.63
N ALA A 122 -27.79 45.06 -0.90
CA ALA A 122 -26.44 44.92 -1.46
C ALA A 122 -26.40 43.95 -2.64
N VAL A 123 -27.05 42.77 -2.52
CA VAL A 123 -27.22 41.80 -3.62
C VAL A 123 -27.93 42.42 -4.82
N ALA A 124 -28.99 43.21 -4.60
CA ALA A 124 -29.71 43.87 -5.68
C ALA A 124 -28.81 44.86 -6.44
N TYR A 125 -28.03 45.70 -5.72
CA TYR A 125 -27.08 46.61 -6.36
C TYR A 125 -25.97 45.89 -7.12
N LEU A 126 -25.41 44.82 -6.55
CA LEU A 126 -24.35 44.04 -7.22
C LEU A 126 -24.89 43.28 -8.43
N THR A 127 -26.12 42.78 -8.38
CA THR A 127 -26.77 42.10 -9.51
C THR A 127 -26.98 43.06 -10.67
N GLU A 128 -27.49 44.27 -10.41
CA GLU A 128 -27.62 45.31 -11.44
C GLU A 128 -26.25 45.79 -11.94
N GLY A 129 -25.26 45.89 -11.05
CA GLY A 129 -23.87 46.16 -11.40
C GLY A 129 -23.30 45.12 -12.36
N ASN A 130 -23.52 43.83 -12.08
CA ASN A 130 -23.02 42.72 -12.89
C ASN A 130 -23.68 42.71 -14.29
N LYS A 131 -24.99 43.02 -14.39
CA LYS A 131 -25.67 43.15 -15.69
C LYS A 131 -25.02 44.22 -16.58
N ARG A 132 -24.55 45.32 -15.97
CA ARG A 132 -23.98 46.46 -16.70
C ARG A 132 -22.48 46.35 -16.94
N TYR A 133 -21.76 45.66 -16.05
CA TYR A 133 -20.32 45.42 -16.13
C TYR A 133 -20.02 43.93 -15.92
N PRO A 134 -20.42 43.06 -16.87
CA PRO A 134 -20.39 41.61 -16.69
C PRO A 134 -18.99 41.03 -16.51
N TYR A 135 -17.92 41.74 -16.90
CA TYR A 135 -16.53 41.29 -16.76
C TYR A 135 -15.82 41.87 -15.52
N ASN A 136 -16.55 42.58 -14.64
CA ASN A 136 -15.97 43.12 -13.41
C ASN A 136 -15.97 42.04 -12.32
N THR A 137 -14.80 41.46 -12.08
CA THR A 137 -14.61 40.38 -11.12
C THR A 137 -14.93 40.80 -9.68
N ASP A 138 -14.65 42.05 -9.30
CA ASP A 138 -14.89 42.53 -7.93
C ASP A 138 -16.39 42.54 -7.60
N ILE A 139 -17.24 42.86 -8.58
CA ILE A 139 -18.70 42.80 -8.42
C ILE A 139 -19.13 41.35 -8.20
N ILE A 140 -18.60 40.41 -8.98
CA ILE A 140 -18.96 39.00 -8.92
C ILE A 140 -18.51 38.38 -7.59
N PHE A 141 -17.26 38.60 -7.16
CA PHE A 141 -16.77 38.11 -5.87
C PHE A 141 -17.58 38.66 -4.70
N ARG A 142 -17.85 39.96 -4.67
CA ARG A 142 -18.66 40.55 -3.59
C ARG A 142 -20.11 40.09 -3.61
N LEU A 143 -20.66 39.78 -4.78
CA LEU A 143 -22.01 39.23 -4.91
C LEU A 143 -22.05 37.82 -4.31
N ALA A 144 -21.03 36.99 -4.60
CA ALA A 144 -20.88 35.69 -3.97
C ALA A 144 -20.74 35.79 -2.45
N ASP A 145 -19.93 36.71 -1.94
CA ASP A 145 -19.80 36.96 -0.49
C ASP A 145 -21.16 37.32 0.15
N CYS A 146 -21.93 38.20 -0.50
CA CYS A 146 -23.26 38.57 0.00
C CYS A 146 -24.22 37.38 0.00
N TYR A 147 -24.13 36.48 -1.00
CA TYR A 147 -24.92 35.25 -0.98
C TYR A 147 -24.51 34.30 0.13
N LEU A 148 -23.21 34.19 0.45
CA LEU A 148 -22.73 33.41 1.60
C LEU A 148 -23.22 33.97 2.93
N GLU A 149 -23.22 35.30 3.11
CA GLU A 149 -23.78 35.95 4.31
C GLU A 149 -25.27 35.66 4.49
N LEU A 150 -26.01 35.54 3.38
CA LEU A 150 -27.43 35.18 3.38
C LEU A 150 -27.65 33.65 3.51
N GLY A 151 -26.61 32.84 3.67
CA GLY A 151 -26.68 31.39 3.73
C GLY A 151 -27.03 30.71 2.41
N SER A 152 -27.05 31.46 1.29
CA SER A 152 -27.40 30.96 -0.04
C SER A 152 -26.17 30.41 -0.76
N VAL A 153 -25.66 29.28 -0.29
CA VAL A 153 -24.41 28.66 -0.79
C VAL A 153 -24.46 28.37 -2.29
N GLY A 154 -25.56 27.80 -2.80
CA GLY A 154 -25.71 27.50 -4.23
C GLY A 154 -25.57 28.76 -5.11
N ASN A 155 -26.25 29.85 -4.73
CA ASN A 155 -26.17 31.12 -5.47
C ASN A 155 -24.75 31.72 -5.44
N ALA A 156 -24.02 31.56 -4.34
CA ALA A 156 -22.64 32.03 -4.25
C ALA A 156 -21.74 31.26 -5.23
N VAL A 157 -21.85 29.92 -5.26
CA VAL A 157 -21.12 29.06 -6.20
C VAL A 157 -21.49 29.39 -7.64
N ASP A 158 -22.79 29.48 -7.96
CA ASP A 158 -23.26 29.80 -9.31
C ASP A 158 -22.76 31.18 -9.78
N THR A 159 -22.65 32.13 -8.85
CA THR A 159 -22.08 33.46 -9.13
C THR A 159 -20.59 33.37 -9.47
N LEU A 160 -19.82 32.59 -8.71
CA LEU A 160 -18.39 32.38 -8.98
C LEU A 160 -18.14 31.59 -10.27
N LYS A 161 -19.05 30.67 -10.62
CA LYS A 161 -19.01 29.90 -11.87
C LYS A 161 -19.03 30.77 -13.12
N ILE A 162 -19.63 31.97 -13.04
CA ILE A 162 -19.56 32.98 -14.11
C ILE A 162 -18.11 33.26 -14.52
N ILE A 163 -17.16 33.24 -13.57
CA ILE A 163 -15.74 33.44 -13.83
C ILE A 163 -15.07 32.16 -14.35
N THR A 164 -15.35 31.00 -13.74
CA THR A 164 -14.67 29.73 -14.10
C THR A 164 -15.07 29.19 -15.46
N ASP A 165 -16.32 29.42 -15.88
CA ASP A 165 -16.91 28.85 -17.09
C ASP A 165 -16.68 29.74 -18.33
N SER A 166 -16.07 30.91 -18.15
CA SER A 166 -15.83 31.89 -19.21
C SER A 166 -14.35 32.07 -19.50
N SER A 167 -14.00 32.09 -20.79
CA SER A 167 -12.63 32.38 -21.27
C SER A 167 -12.25 33.87 -21.23
N ASN A 168 -13.16 34.75 -20.79
CA ASN A 168 -13.00 36.21 -20.90
C ASN A 168 -12.38 36.85 -19.66
N TYR A 169 -12.05 36.06 -18.63
CA TYR A 169 -11.49 36.56 -17.38
C TYR A 169 -9.97 36.34 -17.30
N PRO A 170 -9.24 37.20 -16.56
CA PRO A 170 -7.83 36.98 -16.26
C PRO A 170 -7.63 35.67 -15.49
N LYS A 171 -6.53 34.96 -15.78
CA LYS A 171 -6.16 33.68 -15.13
C LYS A 171 -6.14 33.77 -13.60
N ASP A 172 -5.64 34.86 -13.04
CA ASP A 172 -5.58 35.05 -11.59
C ASP A 172 -6.98 35.11 -10.96
N SER A 173 -7.92 35.77 -11.64
CA SER A 173 -9.33 35.83 -11.22
C SER A 173 -10.01 34.47 -11.33
N VAL A 174 -9.75 33.71 -12.39
CA VAL A 174 -10.25 32.34 -12.56
C VAL A 174 -9.73 31.43 -11.44
N THR A 175 -8.44 31.51 -11.13
CA THR A 175 -7.83 30.76 -10.02
C THR A 175 -8.47 31.11 -8.69
N ALA A 176 -8.63 32.41 -8.39
CA ALA A 176 -9.26 32.88 -7.16
C ALA A 176 -10.74 32.43 -7.05
N ALA A 177 -11.47 32.38 -8.16
CA ALA A 177 -12.84 31.87 -8.20
C ALA A 177 -12.90 30.38 -7.86
N TYR A 178 -12.03 29.56 -8.47
CA TYR A 178 -11.93 28.15 -8.09
C TYR A 178 -11.56 27.96 -6.61
N GLU A 179 -10.56 28.67 -6.10
CA GLU A 179 -10.16 28.57 -4.69
C GLU A 179 -11.31 28.96 -3.74
N SER A 180 -12.10 29.97 -4.12
CA SER A 180 -13.30 30.37 -3.38
C SER A 180 -14.37 29.27 -3.38
N ILE A 181 -14.68 28.69 -4.55
CA ILE A 181 -15.63 27.56 -4.67
C ILE A 181 -15.14 26.35 -3.85
N ILE A 182 -13.85 26.02 -3.92
CA ILE A 182 -13.27 24.91 -3.16
C ILE A 182 -13.37 25.19 -1.65
N SER A 183 -13.10 26.41 -1.21
CA SER A 183 -13.25 26.81 0.20
C SER A 183 -14.71 26.66 0.66
N ILE A 184 -15.68 27.06 -0.17
CA ILE A 184 -17.11 26.91 0.10
C ILE A 184 -17.45 25.42 0.29
N TYR A 185 -17.05 24.55 -0.65
CA TYR A 185 -17.32 23.11 -0.55
C TYR A 185 -16.62 22.44 0.64
N LYS A 186 -15.42 22.90 0.99
CA LYS A 186 -14.72 22.43 2.20
C LYS A 186 -15.47 22.81 3.48
N GLN A 187 -16.01 24.02 3.55
CA GLN A 187 -16.78 24.48 4.71
C GLN A 187 -18.15 23.80 4.81
N SER A 188 -18.78 23.45 3.68
CA SER A 188 -20.05 22.73 3.66
C SER A 188 -19.92 21.20 3.78
N GLY A 189 -18.70 20.66 3.70
CA GLY A 189 -18.43 19.21 3.73
C GLY A 189 -18.77 18.49 2.42
N GLU A 190 -18.99 19.24 1.34
CA GLU A 190 -19.39 18.72 0.02
C GLU A 190 -18.15 18.39 -0.84
N TYR A 191 -17.26 17.57 -0.29
CA TYR A 191 -15.93 17.33 -0.84
C TYR A 191 -15.94 16.71 -2.25
N ASP A 192 -16.92 15.85 -2.57
CA ASP A 192 -17.04 15.22 -3.90
C ASP A 192 -17.20 16.25 -5.04
N LYS A 193 -17.78 17.43 -4.74
CA LYS A 193 -17.99 18.51 -5.72
C LYS A 193 -16.68 19.24 -6.11
N ILE A 194 -15.63 19.09 -5.32
CA ILE A 194 -14.30 19.66 -5.62
C ILE A 194 -13.67 18.93 -6.82
N ALA A 195 -13.75 17.60 -6.84
CA ALA A 195 -13.27 16.80 -7.97
C ALA A 195 -14.08 17.09 -9.23
N GLU A 196 -15.41 17.21 -9.10
CA GLU A 196 -16.35 17.53 -10.18
C GLU A 196 -15.97 18.84 -10.88
N ILE A 197 -15.91 19.97 -10.13
CA ILE A 197 -15.62 21.29 -10.71
C ILE A 197 -14.23 21.37 -11.38
N LEU A 198 -13.24 20.67 -10.83
CA LEU A 198 -11.87 20.65 -11.38
C LEU A 198 -11.72 19.76 -12.62
N ASN A 199 -12.63 18.80 -12.82
CA ASN A 199 -12.67 17.95 -14.01
C ASN A 199 -13.51 18.57 -15.14
N GLU A 200 -14.57 19.31 -14.81
CA GLU A 200 -15.35 20.10 -15.76
C GLU A 200 -14.56 21.30 -16.31
N GLY A 201 -13.67 21.86 -15.47
CA GLY A 201 -12.82 22.98 -15.84
C GLY A 201 -11.78 22.63 -16.90
N HIS A 202 -12.01 23.04 -18.15
CA HIS A 202 -11.06 22.89 -19.26
C HIS A 202 -10.15 24.12 -19.41
N ASN A 203 -9.49 24.55 -18.32
CA ASN A 203 -8.58 25.69 -18.31
C ASN A 203 -7.33 25.46 -17.42
N GLU A 204 -6.27 26.24 -17.67
CA GLU A 204 -4.97 26.05 -17.00
C GLU A 204 -5.05 26.15 -15.46
N SER A 205 -5.96 26.96 -14.93
CA SER A 205 -6.16 27.13 -13.49
C SER A 205 -6.77 25.87 -12.87
N ALA A 206 -7.78 25.28 -13.52
CA ALA A 206 -8.37 24.01 -13.11
C ALA A 206 -7.33 22.88 -13.16
N ASP A 207 -6.51 22.83 -14.22
CA ASP A 207 -5.45 21.82 -14.36
C ASP A 207 -4.39 21.92 -13.26
N ALA A 208 -3.95 23.15 -12.95
CA ALA A 208 -2.97 23.40 -11.88
C ALA A 208 -3.53 23.03 -10.50
N LEU A 209 -4.79 23.39 -10.23
CA LEU A 209 -5.46 23.05 -8.97
C LEU A 209 -5.72 21.54 -8.87
N ARG A 210 -6.19 20.89 -9.92
CA ARG A 210 -6.41 19.43 -9.95
C ARG A 210 -5.13 18.69 -9.57
N LYS A 211 -3.99 19.08 -10.14
CA LYS A 211 -2.68 18.48 -9.79
C LYS A 211 -2.31 18.66 -8.31
N LYS A 212 -2.76 19.72 -7.65
CA LYS A 212 -2.54 19.97 -6.21
C LYS A 212 -3.40 19.06 -5.31
N TYR A 213 -4.55 18.60 -5.81
CA TYR A 213 -5.49 17.75 -5.07
C TYR A 213 -5.41 16.28 -5.46
N VAL A 214 -4.60 15.90 -6.47
CA VAL A 214 -4.33 14.50 -6.78
C VAL A 214 -3.36 13.96 -5.72
N PRO A 215 -3.76 12.93 -4.95
CA PRO A 215 -2.86 12.27 -4.02
C PRO A 215 -1.64 11.69 -4.74
N LYS A 216 -0.55 11.51 -4.01
CA LYS A 216 0.56 10.74 -4.57
C LYS A 216 0.15 9.28 -4.77
N GLU A 217 0.77 8.66 -5.77
CA GLU A 217 0.67 7.21 -5.95
C GLU A 217 1.14 6.50 -4.67
N PRO A 218 0.42 5.49 -4.19
CA PRO A 218 0.82 4.76 -2.99
C PRO A 218 2.11 3.97 -3.24
N GLU A 219 2.96 3.89 -2.22
CA GLU A 219 4.16 3.06 -2.25
C GLU A 219 3.79 1.63 -1.84
N MET A 220 4.10 0.65 -2.69
CA MET A 220 3.83 -0.77 -2.45
C MET A 220 5.14 -1.57 -2.41
N THR A 221 5.28 -2.38 -1.36
CA THR A 221 6.44 -3.25 -1.12
C THR A 221 6.01 -4.68 -0.78
N PRO A 222 6.77 -5.70 -1.21
CA PRO A 222 7.92 -5.58 -2.11
C PRO A 222 7.51 -5.24 -3.56
N GLY A 223 8.50 -5.01 -4.41
CA GLY A 223 8.28 -4.73 -5.84
C GLY A 223 7.90 -5.96 -6.65
N ASP A 224 7.95 -5.84 -7.96
CA ASP A 224 7.72 -6.96 -8.88
C ASP A 224 8.79 -8.05 -8.69
N GLY A 225 8.39 -9.32 -8.81
CA GLY A 225 9.35 -10.42 -8.76
C GLY A 225 8.76 -11.80 -8.51
N THR A 226 9.65 -12.80 -8.55
CA THR A 226 9.37 -14.18 -8.15
C THR A 226 9.92 -14.41 -6.74
N TYR A 227 9.12 -15.04 -5.89
CA TYR A 227 9.44 -15.29 -4.49
C TYR A 227 9.28 -16.77 -4.17
N GLU A 228 10.28 -17.35 -3.51
CA GLU A 228 10.28 -18.76 -3.07
C GLU A 228 9.60 -18.95 -1.70
N GLU A 229 9.33 -17.84 -1.01
CA GLU A 229 8.68 -17.79 0.30
C GLU A 229 7.43 -16.91 0.25
N LYS A 230 6.60 -17.05 1.29
CA LYS A 230 5.43 -16.18 1.46
C LYS A 230 5.87 -14.73 1.57
N VAL A 231 5.07 -13.83 1.01
CA VAL A 231 5.38 -12.40 0.94
C VAL A 231 4.38 -11.60 1.77
N SER A 232 4.88 -10.68 2.60
CA SER A 232 4.04 -9.66 3.27
C SER A 232 3.97 -8.42 2.39
N ILE A 233 2.76 -8.01 2.03
CA ILE A 233 2.49 -6.82 1.21
C ILE A 233 2.20 -5.64 2.12
N SER A 234 3.02 -4.59 1.98
CA SER A 234 2.88 -3.34 2.69
C SER A 234 2.64 -2.20 1.69
N ILE A 235 1.54 -1.48 1.89
CA ILE A 235 1.12 -0.35 1.06
C ILE A 235 1.04 0.90 1.94
N SER A 236 1.56 2.03 1.47
CA SER A 236 1.58 3.27 2.23
C SER A 236 1.31 4.50 1.37
N SER A 237 0.87 5.58 2.01
CA SER A 237 0.61 6.88 1.40
C SER A 237 1.03 7.96 2.39
N ASP A 238 1.73 9.00 1.93
CA ASP A 238 2.34 10.04 2.77
C ASP A 238 1.41 11.23 3.05
N ASP A 239 0.26 11.32 2.35
CA ASP A 239 -0.67 12.44 2.42
C ASP A 239 -1.96 12.14 3.22
N GLY A 240 -2.02 10.98 3.89
CA GLY A 240 -3.16 10.57 4.72
C GLY A 240 -4.39 10.10 3.94
N SER A 241 -4.25 9.89 2.62
CA SER A 241 -5.31 9.32 1.79
C SER A 241 -5.65 7.89 2.19
N SER A 242 -6.91 7.50 1.96
CA SER A 242 -7.34 6.11 2.14
C SER A 242 -6.90 5.27 0.94
N ILE A 243 -6.28 4.11 1.20
CA ILE A 243 -5.79 3.23 0.14
C ILE A 243 -6.81 2.11 -0.10
N TYR A 244 -7.07 1.81 -1.37
CA TYR A 244 -7.91 0.70 -1.82
C TYR A 244 -7.13 -0.16 -2.80
N TYR A 245 -7.34 -1.48 -2.76
CA TYR A 245 -6.54 -2.40 -3.56
C TYR A 245 -7.35 -3.59 -4.11
N THR A 246 -6.76 -4.27 -5.07
CA THR A 246 -7.20 -5.55 -5.66
C THR A 246 -5.98 -6.45 -5.83
N ILE A 247 -6.18 -7.76 -5.89
CA ILE A 247 -5.10 -8.76 -6.06
C ILE A 247 -5.24 -9.58 -7.36
N ASN A 248 -6.30 -9.32 -8.13
CA ASN A 248 -6.67 -10.03 -9.35
C ASN A 248 -6.42 -9.20 -10.62
N GLY A 249 -5.79 -8.02 -10.50
CA GLY A 249 -5.50 -7.11 -11.61
C GLY A 249 -6.62 -6.16 -12.01
N ASP A 250 -7.78 -6.18 -11.33
CA ASP A 250 -8.85 -5.20 -11.58
C ASP A 250 -8.46 -3.82 -11.07
N ASP A 251 -8.88 -2.75 -11.74
CA ASP A 251 -8.58 -1.38 -11.28
C ASP A 251 -9.33 -1.07 -9.96
N PRO A 252 -8.62 -0.71 -8.87
CA PRO A 252 -9.25 -0.47 -7.58
C PRO A 252 -10.08 0.82 -7.59
N THR A 253 -11.19 0.78 -6.86
CA THR A 253 -12.08 1.94 -6.65
C THR A 253 -12.42 2.05 -5.16
N LYS A 254 -13.18 3.08 -4.77
CA LYS A 254 -13.70 3.24 -3.40
C LYS A 254 -14.62 2.09 -2.93
N LYS A 255 -15.04 1.20 -3.85
CA LYS A 255 -15.80 -0.02 -3.56
C LYS A 255 -14.93 -1.26 -3.37
N SER A 256 -13.65 -1.18 -3.74
CA SER A 256 -12.67 -2.26 -3.55
C SER A 256 -12.30 -2.38 -2.08
N GLU A 257 -11.48 -3.39 -1.74
CA GLU A 257 -11.06 -3.61 -0.37
C GLU A 257 -10.19 -2.45 0.13
N ALA A 258 -10.48 -1.95 1.33
CA ALA A 258 -9.70 -0.88 1.95
C ALA A 258 -8.47 -1.48 2.63
N TYR A 259 -7.29 -0.94 2.33
CA TYR A 259 -6.05 -1.34 2.99
C TYR A 259 -6.01 -0.80 4.42
N ARG A 260 -5.97 -1.70 5.41
CA ARG A 260 -5.96 -1.37 6.85
C ARG A 260 -4.68 -1.78 7.56
N SER A 261 -4.04 -2.82 7.07
CA SER A 261 -2.78 -3.37 7.59
C SER A 261 -2.14 -4.23 6.51
N GLU A 262 -0.88 -4.59 6.72
CA GLU A 262 -0.17 -5.55 5.87
C GLU A 262 -0.94 -6.87 5.78
N PHE A 263 -0.81 -7.53 4.63
CA PHE A 263 -1.41 -8.84 4.36
C PHE A 263 -0.40 -9.79 3.70
N GLU A 264 -0.54 -11.09 3.96
CA GLU A 264 0.37 -12.10 3.43
C GLU A 264 -0.20 -12.78 2.17
N ILE A 265 0.68 -13.11 1.24
CA ILE A 265 0.44 -14.01 0.11
C ILE A 265 1.30 -15.26 0.32
N ASP A 266 0.65 -16.40 0.51
CA ASP A 266 1.27 -17.66 0.96
C ASP A 266 1.04 -18.86 0.03
N LYS A 267 0.32 -18.66 -1.08
CA LYS A 267 0.01 -19.71 -2.04
C LYS A 267 0.78 -19.47 -3.34
N ASP A 268 1.20 -20.57 -3.96
CA ASP A 268 1.83 -20.53 -5.27
C ASP A 268 0.86 -19.99 -6.32
N GLY A 269 1.37 -19.12 -7.19
CA GLY A 269 0.59 -18.49 -8.24
C GLY A 269 1.08 -17.09 -8.60
N GLU A 270 0.48 -16.54 -9.66
CA GLU A 270 0.68 -15.17 -10.11
C GLU A 270 -0.39 -14.25 -9.50
N TYR A 271 0.04 -13.17 -8.88
CA TYR A 271 -0.78 -12.17 -8.21
C TYR A 271 -0.53 -10.81 -8.84
N ASN A 272 -1.60 -10.18 -9.34
CA ASN A 272 -1.55 -8.84 -9.92
C ASN A 272 -2.21 -7.88 -8.94
N ILE A 273 -1.39 -7.20 -8.15
CA ILE A 273 -1.81 -6.34 -7.06
C ILE A 273 -1.84 -4.90 -7.57
N LYS A 274 -3.02 -4.30 -7.55
CA LYS A 274 -3.19 -2.89 -7.88
C LYS A 274 -3.68 -2.13 -6.66
N ALA A 275 -3.16 -0.92 -6.45
CA ALA A 275 -3.62 -0.05 -5.38
C ALA A 275 -3.78 1.40 -5.83
N VAL A 276 -4.71 2.11 -5.19
CA VAL A 276 -4.98 3.53 -5.43
C VAL A 276 -5.19 4.24 -4.10
N ALA A 277 -4.61 5.43 -3.96
CA ALA A 277 -4.87 6.33 -2.86
C ALA A 277 -6.02 7.27 -3.24
N ILE A 278 -7.03 7.38 -2.38
CA ILE A 278 -8.19 8.26 -2.55
C ILE A 278 -8.25 9.18 -1.34
N ASN A 279 -8.13 10.49 -1.57
CA ASN A 279 -8.21 11.47 -0.49
C ASN A 279 -9.66 11.73 -0.03
N GLU A 280 -9.80 12.60 0.97
CA GLU A 280 -11.10 13.06 1.49
C GLU A 280 -12.01 13.68 0.40
N TYR A 281 -11.44 14.16 -0.71
CA TYR A 281 -12.17 14.76 -1.84
C TYR A 281 -12.69 13.75 -2.87
N GLY A 282 -12.41 12.45 -2.69
CA GLY A 282 -12.75 11.43 -3.67
C GLY A 282 -11.88 11.47 -4.92
N VAL A 283 -10.78 12.24 -4.91
CA VAL A 283 -9.80 12.28 -6.01
C VAL A 283 -8.84 11.11 -5.84
N SER A 284 -8.70 10.32 -6.89
CA SER A 284 -7.78 9.19 -6.96
C SER A 284 -6.38 9.61 -7.39
N SER A 285 -5.36 8.97 -6.81
CA SER A 285 -4.00 8.95 -7.35
C SER A 285 -3.93 8.16 -8.66
N PRO A 286 -2.79 8.18 -9.37
CA PRO A 286 -2.43 7.08 -10.27
C PRO A 286 -2.51 5.73 -9.56
N ILE A 287 -2.82 4.67 -10.31
CA ILE A 287 -2.82 3.30 -9.81
C ILE A 287 -1.39 2.78 -9.80
N VAL A 288 -0.93 2.29 -8.65
CA VAL A 288 0.28 1.45 -8.59
C VAL A 288 -0.10 0.03 -8.96
N ASP A 289 0.72 -0.61 -9.79
CA ASP A 289 0.54 -1.97 -10.28
C ASP A 289 1.79 -2.79 -9.98
N ARG A 290 1.62 -3.98 -9.39
CA ARG A 290 2.71 -4.94 -9.16
C ARG A 290 2.27 -6.35 -9.52
N THR A 291 3.17 -7.08 -10.15
CA THR A 291 3.03 -8.52 -10.42
C THR A 291 4.00 -9.29 -9.54
N LEU A 292 3.46 -10.14 -8.67
CA LEU A 292 4.22 -11.04 -7.81
C LEU A 292 3.92 -12.48 -8.20
N ILE A 293 4.96 -13.30 -8.30
CA ILE A 293 4.83 -14.72 -8.56
C ILE A 293 5.37 -15.45 -7.33
N ILE A 294 4.53 -16.25 -6.68
CA ILE A 294 4.97 -17.15 -5.61
C ILE A 294 5.22 -18.51 -6.24
N GLU A 295 6.46 -18.98 -6.16
CA GLU A 295 6.88 -20.32 -6.61
C GLU A 295 7.63 -20.95 -5.44
N GLY A 296 6.92 -21.66 -4.56
CA GLY A 296 7.39 -22.13 -3.24
C GLY A 296 8.58 -23.10 -3.21
N GLY A 297 9.33 -23.23 -4.31
CA GLY A 297 10.46 -24.13 -4.50
C GLY A 297 10.01 -25.59 -4.56
N THR A 298 10.63 -26.37 -5.44
CA THR A 298 10.54 -27.83 -5.36
C THR A 298 11.53 -28.36 -4.32
N ALA A 299 11.23 -29.53 -3.75
CA ALA A 299 12.22 -30.18 -2.90
C ALA A 299 13.44 -30.60 -3.73
N PRO A 300 14.66 -30.59 -3.17
CA PRO A 300 15.82 -31.15 -3.84
C PRO A 300 15.61 -32.65 -4.12
N THR A 301 15.87 -33.05 -5.35
CA THR A 301 15.81 -34.45 -5.77
C THR A 301 16.67 -35.33 -4.85
N PRO A 302 16.12 -36.40 -4.26
CA PRO A 302 16.87 -37.24 -3.34
C PRO A 302 18.03 -37.93 -4.06
N GLU A 303 19.21 -37.91 -3.45
CA GLU A 303 20.37 -38.66 -3.92
C GLU A 303 20.29 -40.09 -3.40
N ILE A 304 20.21 -41.05 -4.32
CA ILE A 304 20.27 -42.48 -4.01
C ILE A 304 21.70 -42.96 -4.25
N MET A 305 22.39 -43.33 -3.18
CA MET A 305 23.83 -43.65 -3.19
C MET A 305 24.15 -44.86 -4.08
N GLU A 306 23.26 -45.84 -4.11
CA GLU A 306 23.40 -47.06 -4.88
C GLU A 306 22.83 -46.86 -6.29
N PRO A 307 23.67 -46.88 -7.35
CA PRO A 307 23.18 -46.79 -8.72
C PRO A 307 22.46 -48.09 -9.13
N SER A 308 21.55 -48.00 -10.09
CA SER A 308 20.91 -49.20 -10.67
C SER A 308 21.95 -50.20 -11.20
N GLY A 309 21.70 -51.50 -11.02
CA GLY A 309 22.59 -52.55 -11.53
C GLY A 309 22.55 -53.87 -10.77
N ASP A 310 23.53 -54.72 -11.10
CA ASP A 310 23.72 -56.05 -10.51
C ASP A 310 24.60 -56.00 -9.25
N TYR A 311 24.11 -56.57 -8.16
CA TYR A 311 24.78 -56.67 -6.87
C TYR A 311 24.99 -58.14 -6.50
N LYS A 312 26.14 -58.44 -5.89
CA LYS A 312 26.55 -59.82 -5.52
C LYS A 312 26.78 -60.03 -4.03
N GLU A 313 26.71 -58.94 -3.27
CA GLU A 313 26.94 -58.90 -1.84
C GLU A 313 25.76 -58.17 -1.20
N ASN A 314 25.58 -58.35 0.10
CA ASN A 314 24.51 -57.68 0.82
C ASN A 314 24.73 -56.16 0.78
N THR A 315 23.77 -55.42 0.24
CA THR A 315 23.84 -53.98 0.06
C THR A 315 22.61 -53.31 0.67
N MET A 316 22.82 -52.18 1.34
CA MET A 316 21.75 -51.34 1.85
C MET A 316 21.55 -50.18 0.88
N ILE A 317 20.31 -49.88 0.52
CA ILE A 317 19.94 -48.73 -0.29
C ILE A 317 19.83 -47.52 0.65
N VAL A 318 20.63 -46.50 0.38
CA VAL A 318 20.72 -45.27 1.15
C VAL A 318 20.23 -44.11 0.30
N ALA A 319 19.19 -43.44 0.79
CA ALA A 319 18.65 -42.21 0.22
C ALA A 319 19.01 -41.01 1.12
N ILE A 320 19.42 -39.89 0.51
CA ILE A 320 19.75 -38.63 1.18
C ILE A 320 18.99 -37.50 0.49
N SER A 321 18.46 -36.55 1.26
CA SER A 321 17.85 -35.32 0.73
C SER A 321 18.33 -34.12 1.53
N GLY A 322 18.01 -32.91 1.08
CA GLY A 322 18.37 -31.67 1.75
C GLY A 322 17.71 -31.50 3.11
N ASP A 323 18.25 -30.60 3.93
CA ASP A 323 17.70 -30.28 5.26
C ASP A 323 16.20 -29.92 5.18
N GLY A 324 15.42 -30.42 6.14
CA GLY A 324 13.97 -30.18 6.21
C GLY A 324 13.13 -30.98 5.21
N CYS A 325 13.72 -31.87 4.41
CA CYS A 325 12.99 -32.70 3.45
C CYS A 325 12.76 -34.13 3.97
N ARG A 326 11.61 -34.72 3.59
CA ARG A 326 11.25 -36.11 3.90
C ARG A 326 11.18 -36.91 2.61
N ILE A 327 11.72 -38.13 2.62
CA ILE A 327 11.77 -38.99 1.44
C ILE A 327 10.70 -40.07 1.57
N PHE A 328 9.99 -40.33 0.48
CA PHE A 328 8.98 -41.39 0.37
C PHE A 328 9.31 -42.28 -0.83
N TYR A 329 8.94 -43.56 -0.74
CA TYR A 329 9.25 -44.51 -1.78
C TYR A 329 8.15 -45.55 -2.01
N THR A 330 8.21 -46.18 -3.17
CA THR A 330 7.36 -47.31 -3.58
C THR A 330 8.21 -48.38 -4.24
N THR A 331 7.74 -49.63 -4.17
CA THR A 331 8.40 -50.81 -4.77
C THR A 331 7.54 -51.54 -5.80
N ASP A 332 6.29 -51.11 -5.96
CA ASP A 332 5.30 -51.70 -6.86
C ASP A 332 5.26 -51.01 -8.24
N GLY A 333 6.10 -50.01 -8.45
CA GLY A 333 6.19 -49.23 -9.68
C GLY A 333 5.21 -48.05 -9.77
N THR A 334 4.40 -47.80 -8.74
CA THR A 334 3.58 -46.58 -8.66
C THR A 334 4.42 -45.37 -8.29
N ASP A 335 3.98 -44.17 -8.65
CA ASP A 335 4.69 -42.95 -8.25
C ASP A 335 4.46 -42.68 -6.76
N PRO A 336 5.53 -42.47 -5.97
CA PRO A 336 5.41 -42.24 -4.53
C PRO A 336 4.73 -40.90 -4.24
N THR A 337 3.96 -40.87 -3.16
CA THR A 337 3.29 -39.67 -2.62
C THR A 337 3.59 -39.53 -1.12
N MET A 338 3.10 -38.47 -0.47
CA MET A 338 3.20 -38.32 0.98
C MET A 338 2.44 -39.41 1.77
N GLU A 339 1.59 -40.21 1.11
CA GLU A 339 0.91 -41.37 1.71
C GLU A 339 1.68 -42.69 1.52
N SER A 340 2.76 -42.68 0.72
CA SER A 340 3.63 -43.85 0.51
C SER A 340 4.53 -44.13 1.71
N GLU A 341 5.33 -45.19 1.64
CA GLU A 341 6.25 -45.53 2.73
C GLU A 341 7.34 -44.46 2.89
N GLU A 342 7.50 -43.96 4.11
CA GLU A 342 8.54 -42.98 4.42
C GLU A 342 9.90 -43.68 4.61
N TYR A 343 10.90 -43.20 3.89
CA TYR A 343 12.29 -43.61 4.08
C TYR A 343 12.83 -42.99 5.37
N THR A 344 13.03 -43.81 6.39
CA THR A 344 13.54 -43.39 7.71
C THR A 344 14.86 -44.05 8.09
N GLU A 345 15.20 -45.17 7.44
CA GLU A 345 16.44 -45.90 7.62
C GLU A 345 16.84 -46.61 6.31
N PRO A 346 18.14 -46.97 6.12
CA PRO A 346 18.58 -47.69 4.94
C PRO A 346 17.80 -48.99 4.69
N ILE A 347 17.44 -49.24 3.43
CA ILE A 347 16.61 -50.38 3.05
C ILE A 347 17.51 -51.56 2.64
N PRO A 348 17.39 -52.76 3.22
CA PRO A 348 18.14 -53.92 2.73
C PRO A 348 17.66 -54.29 1.32
N MET A 349 18.59 -54.35 0.36
CA MET A 349 18.27 -54.67 -1.04
C MET A 349 17.65 -56.08 -1.14
N PRO A 350 16.42 -56.21 -1.67
CA PRO A 350 15.78 -57.51 -1.79
C PRO A 350 16.51 -58.44 -2.77
N MET A 351 16.55 -59.74 -2.48
CA MET A 351 17.05 -60.72 -3.44
C MET A 351 16.24 -60.76 -4.73
N GLY A 352 16.94 -60.92 -5.85
CA GLY A 352 16.37 -60.89 -7.19
C GLY A 352 16.22 -59.47 -7.72
N THR A 353 15.31 -59.29 -8.69
CA THR A 353 15.03 -57.98 -9.28
C THR A 353 14.07 -57.19 -8.41
N SER A 354 14.44 -55.95 -8.08
CA SER A 354 13.60 -55.00 -7.35
C SER A 354 13.64 -53.63 -8.02
N ASN A 355 12.50 -52.95 -8.03
CA ASN A 355 12.36 -51.60 -8.56
C ASN A 355 11.96 -50.67 -7.43
N PHE A 356 12.58 -49.50 -7.37
CA PHE A 356 12.26 -48.47 -6.39
C PHE A 356 12.02 -47.14 -7.11
N LYS A 357 11.03 -46.39 -6.63
CA LYS A 357 10.88 -44.98 -6.94
C LYS A 357 10.96 -44.17 -5.66
N PHE A 358 11.74 -43.10 -5.66
CA PHE A 358 11.93 -42.20 -4.52
C PHE A 358 11.52 -40.78 -4.88
N ILE A 359 10.90 -40.08 -3.93
CA ILE A 359 10.57 -38.65 -4.04
C ILE A 359 10.84 -37.97 -2.70
N ALA A 360 11.28 -36.71 -2.73
CA ALA A 360 11.39 -35.88 -1.55
C ALA A 360 10.26 -34.84 -1.51
N TYR A 361 9.80 -34.50 -0.31
CA TYR A 361 8.90 -33.38 -0.06
C TYR A 361 9.56 -32.42 0.93
N ASN A 362 9.51 -31.12 0.63
CA ASN A 362 9.96 -30.09 1.57
C ASN A 362 8.91 -29.84 2.66
N GLU A 363 9.22 -28.96 3.63
CA GLU A 363 8.31 -28.65 4.75
C GLU A 363 6.94 -28.10 4.30
N LYS A 364 6.88 -27.51 3.09
CA LYS A 364 5.64 -26.96 2.50
C LYS A 364 4.83 -28.01 1.75
N GLY A 365 5.35 -29.22 1.58
CA GLY A 365 4.69 -30.30 0.82
C GLY A 365 4.90 -30.22 -0.69
N ASN A 366 5.86 -29.43 -1.17
CA ASN A 366 6.21 -29.40 -2.59
C ASN A 366 7.13 -30.58 -2.93
N PRO A 367 6.83 -31.35 -3.99
CA PRO A 367 7.61 -32.52 -4.37
C PRO A 367 8.92 -32.17 -5.09
N SER A 368 9.88 -33.09 -5.06
CA SER A 368 11.03 -33.15 -5.97
C SER A 368 10.67 -33.89 -7.26
N GLU A 369 11.63 -34.02 -8.18
CA GLU A 369 11.56 -35.04 -9.22
C GLU A 369 11.63 -36.45 -8.62
N ILE A 370 11.01 -37.42 -9.30
CA ILE A 370 11.05 -38.84 -8.92
C ILE A 370 12.35 -39.46 -9.41
N VAL A 371 13.02 -40.19 -8.53
CA VAL A 371 14.23 -40.96 -8.83
C VAL A 371 13.89 -42.44 -8.91
N GLU A 372 14.11 -43.04 -10.08
CA GLU A 372 13.89 -44.46 -10.31
C GLU A 372 15.19 -45.26 -10.20
N ARG A 373 15.11 -46.44 -9.57
CA ARG A 373 16.23 -47.38 -9.41
C ARG A 373 15.78 -48.81 -9.66
N GLU A 374 16.61 -49.54 -10.37
CA GLU A 374 16.43 -50.97 -10.64
C GLU A 374 17.66 -51.73 -10.13
N TYR A 375 17.42 -52.68 -9.24
CA TYR A 375 18.46 -53.47 -8.60
C TYR A 375 18.24 -54.95 -8.85
N VAL A 376 19.33 -55.67 -9.08
CA VAL A 376 19.33 -57.13 -9.16
C VAL A 376 20.34 -57.68 -8.17
N LEU A 377 19.87 -58.21 -7.03
CA LEU A 377 20.74 -58.85 -6.05
C LEU A 377 20.79 -60.37 -6.25
N ALA A 378 21.96 -60.89 -6.59
CA ALA A 378 22.21 -62.32 -6.73
C ALA A 378 23.57 -62.69 -6.10
N TYR A 379 23.53 -63.40 -4.97
CA TYR A 379 24.75 -63.76 -4.24
C TYR A 379 25.69 -64.67 -5.04
N ASP A 380 26.97 -64.34 -5.02
CA ASP A 380 28.03 -65.20 -5.57
C ASP A 380 28.37 -66.32 -4.58
N ARG A 381 27.91 -67.55 -4.87
CA ARG A 381 28.18 -68.72 -4.03
C ARG A 381 29.57 -69.27 -4.29
N ARG A 382 30.54 -68.87 -3.47
CA ARG A 382 31.93 -69.34 -3.55
C ARG A 382 32.19 -70.59 -2.70
N VAL A 383 31.32 -70.87 -1.73
CA VAL A 383 31.38 -72.05 -0.88
C VAL A 383 30.33 -73.05 -1.33
N THR A 384 30.70 -74.31 -1.56
CA THR A 384 29.73 -75.38 -1.83
C THR A 384 29.09 -75.89 -0.53
N LYS A 385 27.93 -76.54 -0.61
CA LYS A 385 27.26 -77.13 0.55
C LYS A 385 28.14 -78.16 1.28
N GLU A 386 28.96 -78.92 0.56
CA GLU A 386 29.90 -79.89 1.14
C GLU A 386 31.04 -79.17 1.89
N GLN A 387 31.59 -78.11 1.30
CA GLN A 387 32.62 -77.30 1.95
C GLN A 387 32.08 -76.62 3.21
N ALA A 388 30.82 -76.17 3.20
CA ALA A 388 30.17 -75.57 4.35
C ALA A 388 30.05 -76.56 5.53
N VAL A 389 29.57 -77.78 5.27
CA VAL A 389 29.50 -78.85 6.28
C VAL A 389 30.88 -79.20 6.81
N GLN A 390 31.87 -79.35 5.92
CA GLN A 390 33.24 -79.66 6.32
C GLN A 390 33.84 -78.57 7.22
N ARG A 391 33.68 -77.29 6.85
CA ARG A 391 34.12 -76.15 7.67
C ARG A 391 33.49 -76.16 9.06
N LEU A 392 32.19 -76.46 9.14
CA LEU A 392 31.49 -76.56 10.42
C LEU A 392 32.08 -77.69 11.28
N VAL A 393 32.23 -78.89 10.73
CA VAL A 393 32.81 -80.04 11.44
C VAL A 393 34.23 -79.73 11.93
N SER A 394 35.09 -79.19 11.06
CA SER A 394 36.45 -78.79 11.43
C SER A 394 36.46 -77.74 12.55
N LYS A 395 35.55 -76.76 12.52
CA LYS A 395 35.45 -75.74 13.58
C LYS A 395 34.98 -76.36 14.90
N LEU A 396 34.00 -77.24 14.89
CA LEU A 396 33.50 -77.91 16.09
C LEU A 396 34.52 -78.89 16.69
N LEU A 397 35.32 -79.55 15.85
CA LEU A 397 36.48 -80.33 16.29
C LEU A 397 37.53 -79.45 16.97
N ALA A 398 37.86 -78.30 16.39
CA ALA A 398 38.80 -77.34 16.98
C ALA A 398 38.29 -76.72 18.31
N LEU A 399 36.98 -76.73 18.54
CA LEU A 399 36.35 -76.27 19.78
C LEU A 399 36.16 -77.41 20.81
N ASP A 400 36.74 -78.59 20.58
CA ASP A 400 36.59 -79.80 21.40
C ASP A 400 35.12 -80.26 21.60
N VAL A 401 34.21 -79.83 20.72
CA VAL A 401 32.81 -80.28 20.70
C VAL A 401 32.70 -81.68 20.10
N LEU A 402 33.50 -81.95 19.07
CA LEU A 402 33.64 -83.26 18.43
C LEU A 402 35.00 -83.87 18.79
N LEU A 403 35.08 -85.20 18.84
CA LEU A 403 36.31 -85.95 19.14
C LEU A 403 37.08 -86.35 17.88
N ASP A 404 36.40 -86.43 16.74
CA ASP A 404 36.97 -86.75 15.44
C ASP A 404 36.15 -86.13 14.29
N GLU A 405 36.65 -86.24 13.07
CA GLU A 405 35.97 -85.74 11.86
C GLU A 405 34.71 -86.54 11.49
N LYS A 406 34.48 -87.70 12.12
CA LYS A 406 33.26 -88.52 11.93
C LYS A 406 32.13 -88.05 12.85
N GLY A 407 32.38 -87.04 13.69
CA GLY A 407 31.39 -86.44 14.58
C GLY A 407 31.26 -87.14 15.93
N SER A 408 32.20 -88.01 16.33
CA SER A 408 32.14 -88.71 17.62
C SER A 408 32.04 -87.73 18.79
N VAL A 409 31.19 -88.02 19.79
CA VAL A 409 31.01 -87.16 20.98
C VAL A 409 31.24 -87.92 22.29
N ARG A 410 31.51 -87.19 23.38
CA ARG A 410 31.68 -87.78 24.71
C ARG A 410 30.37 -88.41 25.18
N GLY A 411 30.41 -89.66 25.63
CA GLY A 411 29.21 -90.41 26.05
C GLY A 411 28.72 -91.45 25.04
N GLY A 412 29.39 -91.59 23.89
CA GLY A 412 29.08 -92.59 22.86
C GLY A 412 28.09 -92.07 21.81
N GLY A 413 28.19 -92.59 20.59
CA GLY A 413 27.48 -92.07 19.42
C GLY A 413 28.24 -90.96 18.69
N HIS A 414 27.66 -90.45 17.60
CA HIS A 414 28.23 -89.38 16.79
C HIS A 414 27.16 -88.40 16.29
N ASN A 415 27.53 -87.15 16.07
CA ASN A 415 26.70 -86.13 15.44
C ASN A 415 26.96 -86.09 13.94
N GLU A 416 25.88 -86.12 13.15
CA GLU A 416 25.90 -85.83 11.72
C GLU A 416 25.39 -84.41 11.46
N TYR A 417 26.11 -83.69 10.59
CA TYR A 417 25.78 -82.33 10.19
C TYR A 417 25.28 -82.34 8.76
N ILE A 418 23.98 -82.09 8.58
CA ILE A 418 23.29 -82.31 7.32
C ILE A 418 22.85 -80.97 6.75
N TYR A 419 23.24 -80.70 5.50
CA TYR A 419 22.70 -79.57 4.74
C TYR A 419 21.18 -79.74 4.57
N ASP A 420 20.42 -78.71 4.96
CA ASP A 420 18.96 -78.69 4.90
C ASP A 420 18.49 -77.85 3.71
N SER A 421 18.76 -76.54 3.75
CA SER A 421 18.31 -75.60 2.73
C SER A 421 19.24 -74.39 2.61
N VAL A 422 19.06 -73.60 1.55
CA VAL A 422 19.56 -72.22 1.50
C VAL A 422 18.53 -71.32 2.16
N ILE A 423 18.99 -70.38 2.98
CA ILE A 423 18.16 -69.36 3.62
C ILE A 423 18.76 -67.98 3.39
N GLU A 424 17.91 -66.97 3.30
CA GLU A 424 18.32 -65.58 3.35
C GLU A 424 18.09 -65.04 4.76
N VAL A 425 19.09 -64.37 5.31
CA VAL A 425 18.95 -63.59 6.54
C VAL A 425 19.00 -62.13 6.15
N ALA A 426 17.87 -61.44 6.27
CA ALA A 426 17.71 -60.05 5.86
C ALA A 426 18.83 -59.17 6.43
N GLY A 427 19.53 -58.44 5.54
CA GLY A 427 20.65 -57.58 5.91
C GLY A 427 21.93 -58.30 6.35
N ALA A 428 21.99 -59.63 6.28
CA ALA A 428 23.17 -60.42 6.65
C ALA A 428 23.66 -61.38 5.55
N GLY A 429 22.86 -61.62 4.50
CA GLY A 429 23.25 -62.41 3.33
C GLY A 429 22.58 -63.78 3.22
N GLU A 430 23.08 -64.59 2.29
CA GLU A 430 22.62 -65.96 2.05
C GLU A 430 23.48 -66.99 2.78
N TYR A 431 22.82 -67.98 3.39
CA TYR A 431 23.45 -69.01 4.21
C TYR A 431 22.95 -70.40 3.84
N TYR A 432 23.84 -71.39 3.93
CA TYR A 432 23.46 -72.79 4.03
C TYR A 432 23.01 -73.08 5.46
N LYS A 433 21.74 -73.47 5.61
CA LYS A 433 21.20 -73.99 6.86
C LYS A 433 21.63 -75.45 7.03
N ILE A 434 22.24 -75.75 8.15
CA ILE A 434 22.73 -77.09 8.51
C ILE A 434 22.05 -77.52 9.82
N ILE A 435 21.49 -78.72 9.81
CA ILE A 435 20.86 -79.35 10.98
C ILE A 435 21.81 -80.38 11.60
N GLU A 436 21.73 -80.54 12.92
CA GLU A 436 22.48 -81.57 13.66
C GLU A 436 21.56 -82.74 14.03
N GLU A 437 21.97 -83.95 13.66
CA GLU A 437 21.35 -85.21 14.06
C GLU A 437 22.32 -86.03 14.89
N PHE A 438 21.90 -86.47 16.07
CA PHE A 438 22.66 -87.41 16.89
C PHE A 438 22.31 -88.85 16.51
N VAL A 439 23.34 -89.64 16.24
CA VAL A 439 23.24 -91.05 15.86
C VAL A 439 23.76 -91.93 17.01
N ARG A 440 22.88 -92.81 17.50
CA ARG A 440 23.20 -93.77 18.57
C ARG A 440 23.99 -94.96 18.02
N GLY A 441 24.62 -95.72 18.91
CA GLY A 441 25.35 -96.95 18.56
C GLY A 441 24.49 -98.06 17.93
N ASP A 442 23.16 -97.96 18.02
CA ASP A 442 22.19 -98.84 17.36
C ASP A 442 21.72 -98.33 15.98
N GLY A 443 22.22 -97.17 15.53
CA GLY A 443 21.86 -96.54 14.26
C GLY A 443 20.64 -95.60 14.32
N THR A 444 20.00 -95.44 15.47
CA THR A 444 18.85 -94.52 15.64
C THR A 444 19.28 -93.06 15.52
N ARG A 445 18.55 -92.27 14.74
CA ARG A 445 18.80 -90.82 14.49
C ARG A 445 17.83 -89.94 15.28
N ILE A 446 18.35 -88.89 15.90
CA ILE A 446 17.56 -87.92 16.69
C ILE A 446 18.00 -86.50 16.31
N GLN A 447 17.09 -85.67 15.83
CA GLN A 447 17.37 -84.24 15.63
C GLN A 447 17.61 -83.57 16.99
N THR A 448 18.74 -82.88 17.13
CA THR A 448 19.11 -82.23 18.40
C THR A 448 18.45 -80.86 18.57
N GLY A 449 17.87 -80.32 17.49
CA GLY A 449 17.33 -78.97 17.43
C GLY A 449 18.39 -77.88 17.27
N ARG A 450 19.69 -78.24 17.20
CA ARG A 450 20.75 -77.27 16.90
C ARG A 450 20.78 -76.98 15.42
N LEU A 451 20.77 -75.68 15.10
CA LEU A 451 20.85 -75.17 13.75
C LEU A 451 22.12 -74.35 13.58
N PHE A 452 22.71 -74.48 12.42
CA PHE A 452 23.90 -73.76 12.01
C PHE A 452 23.63 -73.07 10.68
N ALA A 453 24.30 -71.94 10.47
CA ALA A 453 24.24 -71.18 9.23
C ALA A 453 25.66 -70.88 8.77
N VAL A 454 25.96 -71.28 7.53
CA VAL A 454 27.27 -71.04 6.89
C VAL A 454 27.07 -70.13 5.70
N ASN A 455 27.71 -68.96 5.70
CA ASN A 455 27.55 -67.98 4.63
C ASN A 455 28.00 -68.57 3.28
N THR A 456 27.20 -68.41 2.24
CA THR A 456 27.47 -69.05 0.93
C THR A 456 28.64 -68.42 0.18
N HIS A 457 29.06 -67.20 0.57
CA HIS A 457 30.14 -66.44 -0.06
C HIS A 457 31.48 -66.62 0.67
N ASP A 458 31.58 -66.28 1.95
CA ASP A 458 32.84 -66.30 2.70
C ASP A 458 33.02 -67.57 3.57
N GLY A 459 31.93 -68.30 3.80
CA GLY A 459 31.89 -69.49 4.65
C GLY A 459 32.02 -69.20 6.14
N THR A 460 31.67 -68.00 6.60
CA THR A 460 31.54 -67.66 8.02
C THR A 460 30.50 -68.55 8.70
N LEU A 461 30.84 -69.02 9.91
CA LEU A 461 30.06 -70.01 10.66
C LEU A 461 29.28 -69.34 11.79
N ASN A 462 27.98 -69.62 11.84
CA ASN A 462 27.07 -69.07 12.83
C ASN A 462 26.18 -70.16 13.42
N HIS A 463 25.82 -70.02 14.69
CA HIS A 463 24.60 -70.63 15.20
C HIS A 463 23.40 -69.89 14.61
N LEU A 464 22.42 -70.66 14.16
CA LEU A 464 21.16 -70.14 13.64
C LEU A 464 20.08 -70.28 14.72
N GLY A 465 19.37 -69.20 14.99
CA GLY A 465 18.24 -69.18 15.91
C GLY A 465 17.06 -68.41 15.34
N TYR A 466 16.05 -68.20 16.19
CA TYR A 466 14.86 -67.41 15.88
C TYR A 466 14.67 -66.32 16.92
N ASP A 467 14.30 -65.11 16.51
CA ASP A 467 13.83 -64.08 17.43
C ASP A 467 12.39 -64.34 17.89
N THR A 468 11.86 -63.49 18.78
CA THR A 468 10.48 -63.61 19.30
C THR A 468 9.39 -63.45 18.24
N ARG A 469 9.75 -63.01 17.02
CA ARG A 469 8.88 -62.84 15.87
C ARG A 469 9.08 -63.94 14.82
N GLY A 470 9.91 -64.95 15.11
CA GLY A 470 10.20 -66.07 14.21
C GLY A 470 11.19 -65.76 13.09
N ARG A 471 11.89 -64.62 13.12
CA ARG A 471 12.91 -64.27 12.13
C ARG A 471 14.25 -64.90 12.48
N PHE A 472 15.04 -65.24 11.46
CA PHE A 472 16.36 -65.81 11.66
C PHE A 472 17.29 -64.85 12.41
N THR A 473 18.06 -65.39 13.35
CA THR A 473 19.13 -64.67 14.05
C THR A 473 20.42 -65.46 13.94
N LEU A 474 21.53 -64.74 13.78
CA LEU A 474 22.86 -65.31 13.63
C LEU A 474 23.71 -64.99 14.85
N LYS A 475 24.41 -65.99 15.38
CA LYS A 475 25.46 -65.82 16.39
C LYS A 475 26.74 -66.48 15.94
N THR A 476 27.75 -65.69 15.62
CA THR A 476 29.03 -66.18 15.09
C THR A 476 29.71 -67.15 16.04
N ILE A 477 30.17 -68.27 15.49
CA ILE A 477 30.95 -69.29 16.19
C ILE A 477 32.40 -68.82 16.19
N LYS A 478 32.84 -68.31 17.34
CA LYS A 478 34.19 -67.78 17.51
C LYS A 478 35.26 -68.86 17.58
#